data_AF-A0A1H7RFP8-F1
#
_entry.id   AF-A0A1H7RFP8-F1
#
_cell.length_a   1.000
_cell.length_b   1.000
_cell.length_c   1.000
_cell.angle_alpha   90.00
_cell.angle_beta   90.00
_cell.angle_gamma   90.00
#
_symmetry.space_group_name_H-M   'P 1'
#
loop_
_entity.id
_entity.type
_entity.pdbx_description
1 polymer ?
#
loop_
_entity_poly.entity_id
_entity_poly.type
_entity_poly.pdbx_seq_one_letter_code
_entity_poly.pdbx_strand_id
1 'polypeptide(L)'
;MDAIYALNVRHLDALLQVARLGNISLAAGSVSLSQPALAQAIGKLEQVLQARLFDRHPGGVTATEAGARFIDRTRRALRYLERGVQQIRRPARLPSIHHVERRVTMSQLRALVSVVSASSYAGAAAQTGLSQPSLHRAMRELQAVVQVALLDRSGRAVRPTDAAARLVHFVRLMLAELRAGIDELSAQDQAPVGKIRIGVLPVARAQFLPRVLSEFCSQHPGASVEVIEGPYAELLGRLRQGDMDLLIGSQRASVPARDVVQEGLFDDELVIVGRVGHPLGGKRRLSDADLHRHPWVVPAHGVPMRLNWERMFQVRGQAPPVLRVECGSVLIMRGLMLEGDWLTLMSRDQFLLESQAGRLMEIGSPGADFWRRIAMTRRIDWRPTALQSQFVALLQSVAAQKAPVR
;
A
#
# COMPACT_ATOMS: atom_id res chain seq x y z
N MET A 1 -1.13 -21.36 2.43
CA MET A 1 -0.98 -20.73 3.76
C MET A 1 0.21 -19.78 3.66
N ASP A 2 0.10 -18.52 4.09
CA ASP A 2 1.18 -17.53 3.94
C ASP A 2 2.43 -17.99 4.74
N ALA A 3 3.52 -18.30 4.01
CA ALA A 3 4.74 -18.92 4.56
C ALA A 3 5.38 -18.08 5.67
N ILE A 4 5.10 -16.78 5.69
CA ILE A 4 5.57 -15.87 6.74
C ILE A 4 5.18 -16.34 8.15
N TYR A 5 4.01 -16.96 8.32
CA TYR A 5 3.54 -17.39 9.63
C TYR A 5 4.21 -18.69 10.12
N ALA A 6 5.03 -19.35 9.29
CA ALA A 6 5.89 -20.45 9.71
C ALA A 6 7.16 -19.96 10.43
N LEU A 7 7.50 -18.67 10.32
CA LEU A 7 8.61 -18.08 11.04
C LEU A 7 8.37 -18.08 12.55
N ASN A 8 9.46 -18.04 13.32
CA ASN A 8 9.41 -17.94 14.77
C ASN A 8 10.07 -16.64 15.22
N VAL A 9 9.31 -15.79 15.92
CA VAL A 9 9.77 -14.47 16.38
C VAL A 9 11.02 -14.57 17.27
N ARG A 10 11.15 -15.64 18.09
CA ARG A 10 12.35 -15.89 18.90
C ARG A 10 13.56 -16.28 18.05
N HIS A 11 13.34 -17.05 16.98
CA HIS A 11 14.45 -17.37 16.08
C HIS A 11 14.91 -16.12 15.33
N LEU A 12 13.99 -15.20 15.00
CA LEU A 12 14.34 -13.91 14.40
C LEU A 12 15.20 -13.05 15.36
N ASP A 13 14.91 -13.04 16.67
CA ASP A 13 15.80 -12.40 17.65
C ASP A 13 17.16 -13.13 17.73
N ALA A 14 17.17 -14.46 17.78
CA ALA A 14 18.39 -15.26 17.77
C ALA A 14 19.28 -14.94 16.55
N LEU A 15 18.68 -14.81 15.36
CA LEU A 15 19.34 -14.38 14.13
C LEU A 15 20.06 -13.03 14.33
N LEU A 16 19.38 -12.04 14.92
CA LEU A 16 19.99 -10.73 15.18
C LEU A 16 21.13 -10.80 16.19
N GLN A 17 21.04 -11.65 17.22
CA GLN A 17 22.11 -11.82 18.20
C GLN A 17 23.35 -12.51 17.61
N VAL A 18 23.14 -13.53 16.77
CA VAL A 18 24.25 -14.19 16.04
C VAL A 18 24.94 -13.18 15.12
N ALA A 19 24.17 -12.42 14.35
CA ALA A 19 24.71 -11.39 13.45
C ALA A 19 25.49 -10.30 14.19
N ARG A 20 25.05 -9.91 15.40
CA ARG A 20 25.70 -8.87 16.19
C ARG A 20 27.02 -9.35 16.81
N LEU A 21 27.07 -10.59 17.28
CA LEU A 21 28.20 -11.11 18.05
C LEU A 21 29.22 -11.88 17.21
N GLY A 22 28.86 -12.30 15.99
CA GLY A 22 29.73 -13.09 15.10
C GLY A 22 30.10 -14.47 15.65
N ASN A 23 29.49 -14.89 16.77
CA ASN A 23 29.82 -16.11 17.48
C ASN A 23 28.54 -16.72 18.08
N ILE A 24 28.24 -17.97 17.68
CA ILE A 24 27.04 -18.69 18.11
C ILE A 24 27.02 -18.94 19.62
N SER A 25 28.16 -19.28 20.23
CA SER A 25 28.26 -19.56 21.67
C SER A 25 27.98 -18.30 22.50
N LEU A 26 28.58 -17.16 22.12
CA LEU A 26 28.31 -15.87 22.77
C LEU A 26 26.86 -15.44 22.58
N ALA A 27 26.32 -15.63 21.38
CA ALA A 27 24.93 -15.30 21.07
C ALA A 27 23.95 -16.12 21.90
N ALA A 28 24.21 -17.42 22.10
CA ALA A 28 23.38 -18.31 22.89
C ALA A 28 23.22 -17.83 24.33
N GLY A 29 24.33 -17.39 24.94
CA GLY A 29 24.33 -16.79 26.28
C GLY A 29 23.44 -15.54 26.39
N SER A 30 23.40 -14.69 25.34
CA SER A 30 22.63 -13.43 25.36
C SER A 30 21.11 -13.60 25.18
N VAL A 31 20.66 -14.78 24.75
CA VAL A 31 19.23 -15.14 24.63
C VAL A 31 18.83 -16.24 25.62
N SER A 32 19.70 -16.57 26.57
CA SER A 32 19.47 -17.64 27.57
C SER A 32 19.14 -19.00 26.94
N LEU A 33 19.81 -19.34 25.84
CA LEU A 33 19.72 -20.66 25.18
C LEU A 33 21.06 -21.40 25.27
N SER A 34 21.02 -22.72 25.09
CA SER A 34 22.25 -23.48 24.84
C SER A 34 22.74 -23.25 23.40
N GLN A 35 24.04 -23.40 23.17
CA GLN A 35 24.62 -23.28 21.83
C GLN A 35 23.96 -24.24 20.81
N PRO A 36 23.70 -25.54 21.12
CA PRO A 36 22.97 -26.41 20.20
C PRO A 36 21.55 -25.93 19.89
N ALA A 37 20.83 -25.39 20.88
CA ALA A 37 19.48 -24.86 20.68
C ALA A 37 19.47 -23.61 19.77
N LEU A 38 20.45 -22.71 19.94
CA LEU A 38 20.60 -21.55 19.05
C LEU A 38 20.93 -21.97 17.62
N ALA A 39 21.87 -22.91 17.45
CA ALA A 39 22.24 -23.43 16.14
C ALA A 39 21.03 -24.10 15.44
N GLN A 40 20.22 -24.84 16.19
CA GLN A 40 18.98 -25.42 15.68
C GLN A 40 17.94 -24.35 15.30
N ALA A 41 17.83 -23.27 16.08
CA ALA A 41 16.92 -22.16 15.77
C ALA A 41 17.28 -21.48 14.44
N ILE A 42 18.58 -21.23 14.21
CA ILE A 42 19.09 -20.70 12.93
C ILE A 42 18.84 -21.70 11.80
N GLY A 43 19.19 -22.98 11.98
CA GLY A 43 18.98 -24.00 10.95
C GLY A 43 17.50 -24.16 10.55
N LYS A 44 16.57 -24.04 11.50
CA LYS A 44 15.12 -24.02 11.20
C LYS A 44 14.72 -22.79 10.41
N LEU A 45 15.29 -21.62 10.68
CA LEU A 45 15.03 -20.42 9.87
C LEU A 45 15.54 -20.60 8.44
N GLU A 46 16.79 -21.05 8.28
CA GLU A 46 17.39 -21.31 6.96
C GLU A 46 16.57 -22.33 6.16
N GLN A 47 16.03 -23.37 6.83
CA GLN A 47 15.14 -24.35 6.19
C GLN A 47 13.81 -23.72 5.72
N VAL A 48 13.17 -22.91 6.58
CA VAL A 48 11.90 -22.25 6.23
C VAL A 48 12.11 -21.24 5.10
N LEU A 49 13.22 -20.51 5.13
CA LEU A 49 13.59 -19.49 4.14
C LEU A 49 14.22 -20.08 2.88
N GLN A 50 14.59 -21.36 2.89
CA GLN A 50 15.32 -22.06 1.83
C GLN A 50 16.61 -21.32 1.41
N ALA A 51 17.28 -20.66 2.35
CA ALA A 51 18.46 -19.85 2.10
C ALA A 51 19.46 -19.96 3.26
N ARG A 52 20.76 -19.95 2.93
CA ARG A 52 21.83 -19.84 3.92
C ARG A 52 22.00 -18.39 4.36
N LEU A 53 21.89 -18.15 5.66
CA LEU A 53 21.99 -16.81 6.25
C LEU A 53 23.41 -16.52 6.75
N PHE A 54 24.18 -17.56 7.11
CA PHE A 54 25.53 -17.42 7.62
C PHE A 54 26.53 -18.41 6.98
N ASP A 55 27.75 -17.93 6.75
CA ASP A 55 28.91 -18.75 6.51
C ASP A 55 29.63 -19.05 7.82
N ARG A 56 30.05 -20.30 8.01
CA ARG A 56 30.78 -20.75 9.20
C ARG A 56 32.27 -20.83 8.90
N HIS A 57 33.09 -20.33 9.80
CA HIS A 57 34.54 -20.39 9.71
C HIS A 57 35.16 -20.68 11.09
N PRO A 58 36.44 -21.09 11.19
CA PRO A 58 37.05 -21.48 12.46
C PRO A 58 36.97 -20.43 13.58
N GLY A 59 36.90 -19.15 13.21
CA GLY A 59 36.80 -18.02 14.14
C GLY A 59 35.37 -17.54 14.47
N GLY A 60 34.32 -18.13 13.89
CA GLY A 60 32.95 -17.66 14.12
C GLY A 60 32.01 -17.84 12.93
N VAL A 61 31.07 -16.91 12.81
CA VAL A 61 30.09 -16.87 11.72
C VAL A 61 29.95 -15.47 11.15
N THR A 62 29.85 -15.38 9.83
CA THR A 62 29.61 -14.14 9.09
C THR A 62 28.33 -14.27 8.29
N ALA A 63 27.56 -13.18 8.18
CA ALA A 63 26.35 -13.21 7.36
C ALA A 63 26.73 -13.32 5.89
N THR A 64 25.98 -14.14 5.13
CA THR A 64 26.04 -14.10 3.67
C THR A 64 25.50 -12.75 3.18
N GLU A 65 25.71 -12.38 1.91
CA GLU A 65 25.16 -11.12 1.38
C GLU A 65 23.62 -11.07 1.47
N ALA A 66 22.96 -12.18 1.11
CA ALA A 66 21.52 -12.34 1.26
C ALA A 66 21.09 -12.36 2.74
N GLY A 67 21.86 -13.03 3.59
CA GLY A 67 21.67 -13.04 5.03
C GLY A 67 21.72 -11.63 5.63
N ALA A 68 22.68 -10.80 5.21
CA ALA A 68 22.82 -9.43 5.68
C ALA A 68 21.59 -8.56 5.33
N ARG A 69 21.02 -8.71 4.13
CA ARG A 69 19.76 -8.06 3.74
C ARG A 69 18.61 -8.51 4.62
N PHE A 70 18.44 -9.82 4.79
CA PHE A 70 17.38 -10.38 5.63
C PHE A 70 17.51 -9.99 7.12
N ILE A 71 18.74 -9.88 7.63
CA ILE A 71 19.03 -9.40 8.98
C ILE A 71 18.59 -7.93 9.14
N ASP A 72 18.86 -7.06 8.17
CA ASP A 72 18.38 -5.67 8.23
C ASP A 72 16.85 -5.60 8.24
N ARG A 73 16.20 -6.35 7.35
CA ARG A 73 14.73 -6.46 7.30
C ARG A 73 14.15 -6.99 8.59
N THR A 74 14.76 -8.02 9.18
CA THR A 74 14.36 -8.58 10.47
C THR A 74 14.47 -7.56 11.59
N ARG A 75 15.58 -6.80 11.65
CA ARG A 75 15.77 -5.73 12.64
C ARG A 75 14.68 -4.67 12.52
N ARG A 76 14.30 -4.29 11.29
CA ARG A 76 13.21 -3.34 11.05
C ARG A 76 11.86 -3.91 11.48
N ALA A 77 11.58 -5.16 11.13
CA ALA A 77 10.35 -5.85 11.50
C ALA A 77 10.14 -5.88 13.03
N LEU A 78 11.16 -6.28 13.80
CA LEU A 78 11.05 -6.34 15.25
C LEU A 78 10.92 -4.95 15.89
N ARG A 79 11.53 -3.90 15.30
CA ARG A 79 11.30 -2.51 15.74
C ARG A 79 9.85 -2.05 15.56
N TYR A 80 9.16 -2.48 14.51
CA TYR A 80 7.73 -2.17 14.38
C TYR A 80 6.91 -2.84 15.48
N LEU A 81 7.19 -4.11 15.79
CA LEU A 81 6.53 -4.82 16.88
C LEU A 81 6.75 -4.11 18.23
N GLU A 82 7.99 -3.76 18.55
CA GLU A 82 8.35 -3.02 19.76
C GLU A 82 7.60 -1.68 19.86
N ARG A 83 7.64 -0.87 18.78
CA ARG A 83 6.93 0.41 18.71
C ARG A 83 5.43 0.25 18.88
N GLY A 84 4.83 -0.76 18.24
CA GLY A 84 3.40 -1.04 18.35
C GLY A 84 2.98 -1.35 19.79
N VAL A 85 3.73 -2.21 20.47
CA VAL A 85 3.48 -2.56 21.87
C VAL A 85 3.68 -1.35 22.78
N GLN A 86 4.71 -0.55 22.55
CA GLN A 86 4.95 0.69 23.29
C GLN A 86 3.80 1.70 23.11
N GLN A 87 3.31 1.88 21.88
CA GLN A 87 2.24 2.83 21.57
C GLN A 87 0.91 2.48 22.24
N ILE A 88 0.60 1.20 22.41
CA ILE A 88 -0.64 0.78 23.08
C ILE A 88 -0.53 0.80 24.61
N ARG A 89 0.69 0.62 25.15
CA ARG A 89 0.95 0.60 26.60
C ARG A 89 1.12 2.00 27.19
N ARG A 90 1.62 2.96 26.42
CA ARG A 90 1.85 4.35 26.88
C ARG A 90 0.55 5.03 27.39
N PRO A 91 -0.59 5.00 26.67
CA PRO A 91 -1.85 5.55 27.18
C PRO A 91 -2.34 4.85 28.45
N ALA A 92 -2.07 3.55 28.59
CA ALA A 92 -2.41 2.76 29.77
C ALA A 92 -1.43 2.94 30.96
N ARG A 93 -0.42 3.83 30.83
CA ARG A 93 0.63 4.07 31.83
C ARG A 93 1.37 2.80 32.28
N LEU A 94 1.47 1.83 31.40
CA LEU A 94 2.20 0.59 31.66
C LEU A 94 3.69 0.73 31.29
N PRO A 95 4.61 0.10 32.03
CA PRO A 95 6.04 0.13 31.71
C PRO A 95 6.30 -0.55 30.36
N SER A 96 7.37 -0.14 29.68
CA SER A 96 7.84 -0.76 28.44
C SER A 96 8.18 -2.23 28.65
N ILE A 97 7.84 -3.08 27.68
CA ILE A 97 8.29 -4.48 27.66
C ILE A 97 9.57 -4.53 26.85
N HIS A 98 10.70 -4.77 27.52
CA HIS A 98 11.94 -5.09 26.82
C HIS A 98 11.85 -6.49 26.19
N HIS A 99 12.42 -6.64 25.00
CA HIS A 99 12.45 -7.90 24.25
C HIS A 99 11.08 -8.54 24.04
N VAL A 100 10.08 -7.76 23.60
CA VAL A 100 8.72 -8.26 23.39
C VAL A 100 8.67 -9.40 22.36
N GLU A 101 9.58 -9.39 21.39
CA GLU A 101 9.81 -10.45 20.41
C GLU A 101 10.06 -11.82 21.05
N ARG A 102 10.59 -11.86 22.29
CA ARG A 102 10.80 -13.10 23.05
C ARG A 102 9.52 -13.62 23.72
N ARG A 103 8.49 -12.76 23.85
CA ARG A 103 7.26 -13.04 24.59
C ARG A 103 6.04 -13.26 23.70
N VAL A 104 6.11 -12.93 22.41
CA VAL A 104 5.03 -13.12 21.44
C VAL A 104 5.33 -14.20 20.41
N THR A 105 4.29 -14.73 19.77
CA THR A 105 4.41 -15.74 18.71
C THR A 105 3.75 -15.31 17.40
N MET A 106 4.18 -15.87 16.26
CA MET A 106 3.55 -15.59 14.96
C MET A 106 2.07 -15.98 14.94
N SER A 107 1.68 -17.05 15.65
CA SER A 107 0.27 -17.45 15.80
C SER A 107 -0.57 -16.39 16.52
N GLN A 108 -0.02 -15.75 17.56
CA GLN A 108 -0.68 -14.65 18.26
C GLN A 108 -0.83 -13.42 17.38
N LEU A 109 0.22 -13.04 16.64
CA LEU A 109 0.19 -11.92 15.71
C LEU A 109 -0.78 -12.18 14.54
N ARG A 110 -0.84 -13.41 14.03
CA ARG A 110 -1.81 -13.85 13.02
C ARG A 110 -3.24 -13.78 13.53
N ALA A 111 -3.48 -14.26 14.76
CA ALA A 111 -4.79 -14.19 15.38
C ALA A 111 -5.26 -12.74 15.54
N LEU A 112 -4.37 -11.84 15.99
CA LEU A 112 -4.68 -10.41 16.08
C LEU A 112 -5.12 -9.83 14.75
N VAL A 113 -4.31 -9.98 13.70
CA VAL A 113 -4.61 -9.42 12.38
C VAL A 113 -5.92 -9.98 11.83
N SER A 114 -6.13 -11.29 11.93
CA SER A 114 -7.32 -11.94 11.37
C SER A 114 -8.61 -11.62 12.13
N VAL A 115 -8.60 -11.67 13.47
CA VAL A 115 -9.77 -11.38 14.31
C VAL A 115 -10.21 -9.92 14.17
N VAL A 116 -9.25 -8.99 14.15
CA VAL A 116 -9.55 -7.56 13.99
C VAL A 116 -10.09 -7.27 12.59
N SER A 117 -9.51 -7.87 11.55
CA SER A 117 -9.97 -7.64 10.17
C SER A 117 -11.36 -8.24 9.90
N ALA A 118 -11.66 -9.41 10.47
CA ALA A 118 -12.95 -10.07 10.29
C ALA A 118 -14.04 -9.56 11.25
N SER A 119 -13.69 -8.81 12.31
CA SER A 119 -14.57 -8.46 13.43
C SER A 119 -15.36 -9.65 14.01
N SER A 120 -14.80 -10.86 13.88
CA SER A 120 -15.45 -12.13 14.23
C SER A 120 -14.44 -13.26 14.31
N TYR A 121 -14.53 -14.12 15.33
CA TYR A 121 -13.73 -15.34 15.40
C TYR A 121 -14.12 -16.35 14.32
N ALA A 122 -15.40 -16.47 13.98
CA ALA A 122 -15.86 -17.36 12.92
C ALA A 122 -15.34 -16.90 11.55
N GLY A 123 -15.42 -15.60 11.26
CA GLY A 123 -14.85 -15.03 10.04
C GLY A 123 -13.34 -15.20 9.97
N ALA A 124 -12.63 -14.95 11.07
CA ALA A 124 -11.18 -15.15 11.15
C ALA A 124 -10.78 -16.63 10.99
N ALA A 125 -11.56 -17.56 11.54
CA ALA A 125 -11.34 -19.00 11.36
C ALA A 125 -11.49 -19.41 9.89
N ALA A 126 -12.56 -18.95 9.23
CA ALA A 126 -12.80 -19.19 7.81
C ALA A 126 -11.66 -18.63 6.93
N GLN A 127 -11.15 -17.43 7.24
CA GLN A 127 -10.07 -16.80 6.48
C GLN A 127 -8.69 -17.45 6.71
N THR A 128 -8.42 -17.97 7.92
CA THR A 128 -7.09 -18.46 8.29
C THR A 128 -6.94 -19.97 8.23
N GLY A 129 -8.05 -20.72 8.22
CA GLY A 129 -8.08 -22.18 8.39
C GLY A 129 -7.79 -22.64 9.82
N LEU A 130 -7.68 -21.72 10.78
CA LEU A 130 -7.46 -22.05 12.20
C LEU A 130 -8.80 -22.25 12.90
N SER A 131 -8.82 -23.12 13.92
CA SER A 131 -10.02 -23.29 14.74
C SER A 131 -10.33 -22.03 15.58
N GLN A 132 -11.62 -21.75 15.84
CA GLN A 132 -12.01 -20.64 16.71
C GLN A 132 -11.40 -20.75 18.13
N PRO A 133 -11.34 -21.93 18.78
CA PRO A 133 -10.67 -22.07 20.08
C PRO A 133 -9.17 -21.70 20.03
N SER A 134 -8.47 -22.05 18.94
CA SER A 134 -7.07 -21.68 18.75
C SER A 134 -6.90 -20.16 18.64
N LEU A 135 -7.78 -19.49 17.88
CA LEU A 135 -7.77 -18.04 17.73
C LEU A 135 -8.07 -17.34 19.07
N HIS A 136 -9.07 -17.81 19.81
CA HIS A 136 -9.44 -17.25 21.11
C HIS A 136 -8.29 -17.41 22.13
N ARG A 137 -7.63 -18.58 22.16
CA ARG A 137 -6.47 -18.82 23.03
C ARG A 137 -5.31 -17.88 22.67
N ALA A 138 -4.96 -17.79 21.39
CA ALA A 138 -3.88 -16.94 20.92
C ALA A 138 -4.15 -15.45 21.23
N MET A 139 -5.38 -14.98 21.04
CA MET A 139 -5.78 -13.62 21.41
C MET A 139 -5.68 -13.37 22.92
N ARG A 140 -6.15 -14.32 23.74
CA ARG A 140 -6.07 -14.22 25.20
C ARG A 140 -4.62 -14.15 25.69
N GLU A 141 -3.75 -15.00 25.17
CA GLU A 141 -2.33 -15.01 25.51
C GLU A 141 -1.63 -13.72 25.06
N LEU A 142 -1.93 -13.22 23.86
CA LEU A 142 -1.36 -11.95 23.40
C LEU A 142 -1.76 -10.80 24.32
N GLN A 143 -3.05 -10.70 24.69
CA GLN A 143 -3.53 -9.70 25.65
C GLN A 143 -2.85 -9.82 27.01
N ALA A 144 -2.57 -11.05 27.49
CA ALA A 144 -1.84 -11.26 28.73
C ALA A 144 -0.39 -10.77 28.64
N VAL A 145 0.27 -10.99 27.50
CA VAL A 145 1.64 -10.50 27.25
C VAL A 145 1.66 -8.97 27.17
N VAL A 146 0.78 -8.35 26.38
CA VAL A 146 0.77 -6.88 26.20
C VAL A 146 0.08 -6.14 27.34
N GLN A 147 -0.68 -6.84 28.18
CA GLN A 147 -1.45 -6.32 29.34
C GLN A 147 -2.43 -5.18 28.99
N VAL A 148 -2.90 -5.14 27.74
CA VAL A 148 -3.86 -4.16 27.24
C VAL A 148 -5.03 -4.91 26.61
N ALA A 149 -6.27 -4.46 26.87
CA ALA A 149 -7.44 -5.01 26.21
C ALA A 149 -7.42 -4.67 24.71
N LEU A 150 -7.43 -5.70 23.87
CA LEU A 150 -7.43 -5.58 22.42
C LEU A 150 -8.85 -5.75 21.85
N LEU A 151 -9.74 -6.39 22.61
CA LEU A 151 -11.13 -6.60 22.22
C LEU A 151 -12.07 -6.15 23.36
N ASP A 152 -13.17 -5.49 23.00
CA ASP A 152 -14.22 -5.13 23.93
C ASP A 152 -15.17 -6.30 24.20
N ARG A 153 -15.60 -6.43 25.46
CA ARG A 153 -16.62 -7.39 25.89
C ARG A 153 -18.01 -6.76 25.81
N SER A 154 -18.46 -6.32 24.64
CA SER A 154 -19.82 -5.79 24.45
C SER A 154 -20.71 -6.77 23.68
N GLY A 155 -21.36 -7.67 24.44
CA GLY A 155 -22.32 -8.64 23.91
C GLY A 155 -21.67 -9.80 23.14
N ARG A 156 -22.37 -10.31 22.11
CA ARG A 156 -21.93 -11.45 21.28
C ARG A 156 -20.95 -11.05 20.16
N ALA A 157 -20.75 -9.75 19.90
CA ALA A 157 -19.92 -9.26 18.81
C ALA A 157 -18.48 -9.00 19.26
N VAL A 158 -17.50 -9.42 18.44
CA VAL A 158 -16.09 -9.10 18.66
C VAL A 158 -15.83 -7.68 18.16
N ARG A 159 -15.56 -6.75 19.08
CA ARG A 159 -15.24 -5.36 18.73
C ARG A 159 -13.77 -5.05 19.04
N PRO A 160 -12.94 -4.75 18.02
CA PRO A 160 -11.57 -4.31 18.23
C PRO A 160 -11.53 -2.97 18.99
N THR A 161 -10.63 -2.85 19.97
CA THR A 161 -10.34 -1.56 20.60
C THR A 161 -9.43 -0.71 19.71
N ASP A 162 -9.34 0.60 20.00
CA ASP A 162 -8.36 1.48 19.35
C ASP A 162 -6.91 0.98 19.53
N ALA A 163 -6.62 0.32 20.66
CA ALA A 163 -5.33 -0.29 20.91
C ALA A 163 -5.08 -1.46 19.94
N ALA A 164 -6.09 -2.29 19.66
CA ALA A 164 -5.96 -3.34 18.65
C ALA A 164 -5.76 -2.78 17.25
N ALA A 165 -6.52 -1.76 16.84
CA ALA A 165 -6.33 -1.12 15.54
C ALA A 165 -4.90 -0.57 15.38
N ARG A 166 -4.36 0.09 16.42
CA ARG A 166 -2.97 0.55 16.44
C ARG A 166 -1.97 -0.60 16.38
N LEU A 167 -2.11 -1.64 17.20
CA LEU A 167 -1.17 -2.77 17.19
C LEU A 167 -1.20 -3.52 15.86
N VAL A 168 -2.39 -3.74 15.27
CA VAL A 168 -2.54 -4.35 13.94
C VAL A 168 -1.78 -3.58 12.89
N HIS A 169 -1.84 -2.25 12.90
CA HIS A 169 -1.06 -1.43 11.98
C HIS A 169 0.44 -1.76 12.06
N PHE A 170 1.05 -1.75 13.26
CA PHE A 170 2.47 -2.10 13.42
C PHE A 170 2.79 -3.56 13.08
N VAL A 171 1.89 -4.49 13.40
CA VAL A 171 2.08 -5.91 13.05
C VAL A 171 2.04 -6.10 11.53
N ARG A 172 1.16 -5.40 10.80
CA ARG A 172 1.17 -5.44 9.32
C ARG A 172 2.45 -4.86 8.75
N LEU A 173 3.00 -3.78 9.32
CA LEU A 173 4.31 -3.25 8.92
C LEU A 173 5.47 -4.22 9.21
N MET A 174 5.45 -4.90 10.37
CA MET A 174 6.40 -5.97 10.69
C MET A 174 6.34 -7.08 9.64
N LEU A 175 5.13 -7.54 9.29
CA LEU A 175 4.94 -8.59 8.28
C LEU A 175 5.40 -8.13 6.89
N ALA A 176 5.15 -6.87 6.52
CA ALA A 176 5.62 -6.30 5.26
C ALA A 176 7.16 -6.30 5.15
N GLU A 177 7.88 -5.96 6.22
CA GLU A 177 9.36 -6.04 6.21
C GLU A 177 9.88 -7.48 6.09
N LEU A 178 9.24 -8.44 6.77
CA LEU A 178 9.64 -9.84 6.66
C LEU A 178 9.37 -10.41 5.26
N ARG A 179 8.25 -10.03 4.63
CA ARG A 179 7.98 -10.38 3.22
C ARG A 179 9.04 -9.81 2.29
N ALA A 180 9.36 -8.51 2.44
CA ALA A 180 10.41 -7.88 1.65
C ALA A 180 11.78 -8.56 1.85
N GLY A 181 12.09 -9.00 3.08
CA GLY A 181 13.29 -9.78 3.34
C GLY A 181 13.30 -11.14 2.66
N ILE A 182 12.17 -11.87 2.63
CA ILE A 182 12.05 -13.14 1.92
C ILE A 182 12.23 -12.94 0.41
N ASP A 183 11.62 -11.89 -0.15
CA ASP A 183 11.78 -11.53 -1.57
C ASP A 183 13.26 -11.23 -1.90
N GLU A 184 13.98 -10.55 -0.99
CA GLU A 184 15.41 -10.22 -1.15
C GLU A 184 16.37 -11.42 -1.01
N LEU A 185 15.92 -12.51 -0.37
CA LEU A 185 16.68 -13.77 -0.35
C LEU A 185 16.63 -14.48 -1.70
N SER A 186 15.48 -14.38 -2.39
CA SER A 186 15.27 -15.00 -3.71
C SER A 186 15.93 -14.22 -4.85
N ALA A 187 16.32 -12.96 -4.61
CA ALA A 187 16.93 -12.08 -5.61
C ALA A 187 18.42 -12.38 -5.91
N GLN A 188 18.96 -13.53 -5.47
CA GLN A 188 20.31 -13.97 -5.88
C GLN A 188 20.36 -14.44 -7.34
N ASP A 189 19.21 -14.73 -7.96
CA ASP A 189 19.11 -15.05 -9.38
C ASP A 189 19.17 -13.78 -10.25
N GLN A 190 19.65 -13.91 -11.49
CA GLN A 190 19.75 -12.80 -12.47
C GLN A 190 18.41 -12.10 -12.76
N ALA A 191 17.27 -12.68 -12.32
CA ALA A 191 15.94 -12.11 -12.42
C ALA A 191 15.26 -12.09 -11.03
N PRO A 192 15.17 -10.94 -10.34
CA PRO A 192 14.50 -10.84 -9.06
C PRO A 192 13.03 -11.27 -9.15
N VAL A 193 12.62 -12.17 -8.25
CA VAL A 193 11.23 -12.62 -8.09
C VAL A 193 10.57 -11.87 -6.94
N GLY A 194 9.27 -11.62 -7.02
CA GLY A 194 8.55 -10.98 -5.93
C GLY A 194 7.19 -10.45 -6.32
N LYS A 195 6.53 -9.80 -5.34
CA LYS A 195 5.20 -9.23 -5.52
C LYS A 195 5.19 -7.74 -5.19
N ILE A 196 4.76 -6.93 -6.15
CA ILE A 196 4.55 -5.49 -5.97
C ILE A 196 3.05 -5.22 -5.85
N ARG A 197 2.63 -4.46 -4.85
CA ARG A 197 1.22 -4.10 -4.63
C ARG A 197 1.02 -2.60 -4.80
N ILE A 198 0.20 -2.21 -5.77
CA ILE A 198 0.07 -0.81 -6.20
C ILE A 198 -1.39 -0.41 -6.15
N GLY A 199 -1.67 0.65 -5.40
CA GLY A 199 -2.96 1.33 -5.41
C GLY A 199 -3.02 2.35 -6.55
N VAL A 200 -4.13 2.39 -7.27
CA VAL A 200 -4.21 3.22 -8.49
C VAL A 200 -5.52 3.99 -8.52
N LEU A 201 -5.43 5.32 -8.63
CA LEU A 201 -6.58 6.19 -8.90
C LEU A 201 -6.84 6.31 -10.42
N PRO A 202 -8.06 6.68 -10.85
CA PRO A 202 -8.53 6.51 -12.23
C PRO A 202 -7.63 7.03 -13.37
N VAL A 203 -6.80 8.05 -13.15
CA VAL A 203 -5.95 8.66 -14.20
C VAL A 203 -4.83 7.74 -14.62
N ALA A 204 -4.13 7.19 -13.64
CA ALA A 204 -2.96 6.36 -13.90
C ALA A 204 -3.34 5.06 -14.63
N ARG A 205 -4.62 4.65 -14.55
CA ARG A 205 -5.15 3.44 -15.20
C ARG A 205 -5.21 3.52 -16.73
N ALA A 206 -5.38 4.71 -17.30
CA ALA A 206 -5.78 4.83 -18.70
C ALA A 206 -4.68 4.49 -19.72
N GLN A 207 -3.44 4.95 -19.48
CA GLN A 207 -2.32 4.72 -20.41
C GLN A 207 -0.99 4.54 -19.69
N PHE A 208 -0.76 5.37 -18.68
CA PHE A 208 0.52 5.41 -17.96
C PHE A 208 0.87 4.06 -17.33
N LEU A 209 -0.01 3.53 -16.47
CA LEU A 209 0.27 2.27 -15.77
C LEU A 209 0.27 1.06 -16.71
N PRO A 210 -0.66 0.88 -17.66
CA PRO A 210 -0.58 -0.23 -18.62
C PRO A 210 0.75 -0.30 -19.36
N ARG A 211 1.31 0.85 -19.78
CA ARG A 211 2.63 0.92 -20.40
C ARG A 211 3.73 0.47 -19.45
N VAL A 212 3.76 1.02 -18.23
CA VAL A 212 4.74 0.62 -17.19
C VAL A 212 4.66 -0.87 -16.90
N LEU A 213 3.46 -1.42 -16.72
CA LEU A 213 3.27 -2.84 -16.40
C LEU A 213 3.69 -3.75 -17.55
N SER A 214 3.36 -3.39 -18.79
CA SER A 214 3.76 -4.17 -19.98
C SER A 214 5.28 -4.24 -20.10
N GLU A 215 5.96 -3.10 -19.94
CA GLU A 215 7.43 -3.04 -20.01
C GLU A 215 8.06 -3.77 -18.82
N PHE A 216 7.58 -3.54 -17.61
CA PHE A 216 8.10 -4.17 -16.40
C PHE A 216 7.99 -5.70 -16.43
N CYS A 217 6.81 -6.24 -16.74
CA CYS A 217 6.60 -7.69 -16.77
C CYS A 217 7.40 -8.37 -17.89
N SER A 218 7.70 -7.64 -18.99
CA SER A 218 8.59 -8.17 -20.04
C SER A 218 10.06 -8.26 -19.59
N GLN A 219 10.51 -7.30 -18.77
CA GLN A 219 11.88 -7.27 -18.22
C GLN A 219 12.04 -8.20 -17.00
N HIS A 220 10.94 -8.51 -16.31
CA HIS A 220 10.94 -9.33 -15.09
C HIS A 220 9.86 -10.44 -15.13
N PRO A 221 10.07 -11.54 -15.88
CA PRO A 221 9.07 -12.60 -16.04
C PRO A 221 8.66 -13.31 -14.73
N GLY A 222 9.53 -13.29 -13.71
CA GLY A 222 9.24 -13.85 -12.38
C GLY A 222 8.51 -12.89 -11.43
N ALA A 223 8.30 -11.63 -11.83
CA ALA A 223 7.62 -10.64 -11.01
C ALA A 223 6.10 -10.75 -11.13
N SER A 224 5.40 -10.50 -10.02
CA SER A 224 3.96 -10.32 -10.01
C SER A 224 3.60 -8.92 -9.54
N VAL A 225 2.64 -8.27 -10.21
CA VAL A 225 2.14 -6.96 -9.81
C VAL A 225 0.64 -7.07 -9.53
N GLU A 226 0.24 -6.72 -8.31
CA GLU A 226 -1.16 -6.61 -7.91
C GLU A 226 -1.59 -5.15 -7.98
N VAL A 227 -2.56 -4.87 -8.86
CA VAL A 227 -3.18 -3.55 -8.99
C VAL A 227 -4.46 -3.51 -8.15
N ILE A 228 -4.53 -2.55 -7.25
CA ILE A 228 -5.64 -2.37 -6.31
C ILE A 228 -6.33 -1.06 -6.64
N GLU A 229 -7.63 -1.15 -6.86
CA GLU A 229 -8.48 0.00 -7.15
C GLU A 229 -9.41 0.26 -5.97
N GLY A 230 -9.67 1.54 -5.68
CA GLY A 230 -10.58 1.91 -4.62
C GLY A 230 -10.59 3.42 -4.35
N PRO A 231 -11.43 3.87 -3.40
CA PRO A 231 -11.42 5.23 -2.91
C PRO A 231 -10.06 5.59 -2.30
N TYR A 232 -9.66 6.86 -2.43
CA TYR A 232 -8.36 7.33 -1.95
C TYR A 232 -8.11 7.04 -0.46
N ALA A 233 -9.11 7.24 0.40
CA ALA A 233 -8.97 7.01 1.85
C ALA A 233 -8.64 5.55 2.18
N GLU A 234 -9.25 4.60 1.46
CA GLU A 234 -8.99 3.17 1.62
C GLU A 234 -7.58 2.81 1.15
N LEU A 235 -7.21 3.24 -0.06
CA LEU A 235 -5.89 2.98 -0.63
C LEU A 235 -4.77 3.59 0.23
N LEU A 236 -4.97 4.80 0.75
CA LEU A 236 -4.04 5.43 1.70
C LEU A 236 -3.94 4.62 2.99
N GLY A 237 -5.06 4.12 3.53
CA GLY A 237 -5.07 3.25 4.70
C GLY A 237 -4.25 1.97 4.48
N ARG A 238 -4.45 1.30 3.33
CA ARG A 238 -3.69 0.10 2.94
C ARG A 238 -2.20 0.36 2.77
N LEU A 239 -1.83 1.48 2.11
CA LEU A 239 -0.44 1.91 1.97
C LEU A 239 0.22 2.09 3.34
N ARG A 240 -0.44 2.81 4.23
CA ARG A 240 0.06 3.08 5.59
C ARG A 240 0.20 1.80 6.40
N GLN A 241 -0.66 0.81 6.19
CA GLN A 241 -0.60 -0.49 6.87
C GLN A 241 0.44 -1.45 6.26
N GLY A 242 1.07 -1.09 5.13
CA GLY A 242 2.06 -1.95 4.48
C GLY A 242 1.44 -3.08 3.66
N ASP A 243 0.13 -3.05 3.41
CA ASP A 243 -0.56 -3.97 2.49
C ASP A 243 -0.40 -3.54 1.03
N MET A 244 0.18 -2.37 0.81
CA MET A 244 0.53 -1.79 -0.48
C MET A 244 1.90 -1.12 -0.38
N ASP A 245 2.63 -1.11 -1.49
CA ASP A 245 3.96 -0.53 -1.61
C ASP A 245 3.88 0.92 -2.10
N LEU A 246 3.02 1.16 -3.10
CA LEU A 246 2.87 2.44 -3.79
C LEU A 246 1.39 2.80 -3.98
N LEU A 247 1.09 4.09 -4.01
CA LEU A 247 -0.19 4.63 -4.45
C LEU A 247 0.04 5.67 -5.56
N ILE A 248 -0.53 5.45 -6.74
CA ILE A 248 -0.39 6.33 -7.89
C ILE A 248 -1.71 7.07 -8.12
N GLY A 249 -1.66 8.40 -8.12
CA GLY A 249 -2.85 9.21 -8.33
C GLY A 249 -2.58 10.71 -8.30
N SER A 250 -3.64 11.51 -8.39
CA SER A 250 -3.50 12.97 -8.34
C SER A 250 -2.88 13.42 -7.02
N GLN A 251 -1.84 14.25 -7.10
CA GLN A 251 -1.18 14.86 -5.96
C GLN A 251 -2.18 15.71 -5.18
N ARG A 252 -2.13 15.60 -3.85
CA ARG A 252 -2.99 16.36 -2.93
C ARG A 252 -2.14 17.33 -2.12
N ALA A 253 -2.59 18.58 -2.01
CA ALA A 253 -1.94 19.58 -1.16
C ALA A 253 -1.99 19.20 0.33
N SER A 254 -3.12 18.65 0.77
CA SER A 254 -3.29 18.12 2.13
C SER A 254 -3.47 16.61 2.09
N VAL A 255 -2.50 15.90 2.64
CA VAL A 255 -2.57 14.45 2.87
C VAL A 255 -2.97 14.23 4.33
N PRO A 256 -4.04 13.45 4.61
CA PRO A 256 -4.49 13.17 5.98
C PRO A 256 -3.60 12.12 6.68
N ALA A 257 -2.28 12.23 6.50
CA ALA A 257 -1.27 11.31 7.00
C ALA A 257 0.11 11.99 6.97
N ARG A 258 0.89 11.84 8.06
CA ARG A 258 2.25 12.41 8.20
C ARG A 258 3.36 11.38 7.96
N ASP A 259 2.99 10.12 7.76
CA ASP A 259 3.85 8.96 7.60
C ASP A 259 4.03 8.56 6.12
N VAL A 260 3.58 9.41 5.18
CA VAL A 260 3.69 9.21 3.74
C VAL A 260 4.28 10.44 3.06
N VAL A 261 4.90 10.21 1.90
CA VAL A 261 5.45 11.25 1.03
C VAL A 261 4.90 11.06 -0.39
N GLN A 262 4.65 12.17 -1.08
CA GLN A 262 4.25 12.20 -2.48
C GLN A 262 5.40 12.74 -3.33
N GLU A 263 5.67 12.08 -4.45
CA GLU A 263 6.65 12.50 -5.44
C GLU A 263 5.94 12.69 -6.78
N GLY A 264 6.02 13.91 -7.33
CA GLY A 264 5.37 14.25 -8.58
C GLY A 264 5.99 13.50 -9.77
N LEU A 265 5.14 12.91 -10.61
CA LEU A 265 5.53 12.15 -11.79
C LEU A 265 5.42 12.99 -13.05
N PHE A 266 4.23 13.52 -13.34
CA PHE A 266 3.95 14.32 -14.54
C PHE A 266 2.70 15.18 -14.33
N ASP A 267 2.55 16.21 -15.15
CA ASP A 267 1.35 17.04 -15.17
C ASP A 267 0.32 16.46 -16.13
N ASP A 268 -0.94 16.51 -15.73
CA ASP A 268 -2.09 15.97 -16.43
C ASP A 268 -3.07 17.11 -16.75
N GLU A 269 -3.19 17.45 -18.03
CA GLU A 269 -4.08 18.51 -18.53
C GLU A 269 -5.54 18.05 -18.50
N LEU A 270 -6.43 18.94 -18.03
CA LEU A 270 -7.86 18.67 -17.95
C LEU A 270 -8.61 19.35 -19.09
N VAL A 271 -9.57 18.63 -19.67
CA VAL A 271 -10.43 19.13 -20.75
C VAL A 271 -11.90 18.84 -20.46
N ILE A 272 -12.77 19.65 -21.05
CA ILE A 272 -14.22 19.41 -21.02
C ILE A 272 -14.52 18.37 -22.10
N VAL A 273 -15.17 17.27 -21.73
CA VAL A 273 -15.46 16.14 -22.63
C VAL A 273 -16.95 15.90 -22.73
N GLY A 274 -17.39 15.50 -23.91
CA GLY A 274 -18.74 15.05 -24.21
C GLY A 274 -18.72 14.08 -25.40
N ARG A 275 -19.88 13.59 -25.83
CA ARG A 275 -19.98 12.75 -27.03
C ARG A 275 -19.59 13.48 -28.30
N VAL A 276 -19.17 12.71 -29.30
CA VAL A 276 -19.15 13.20 -30.68
C VAL A 276 -20.57 13.62 -31.10
N GLY A 277 -20.67 14.76 -31.77
CA GLY A 277 -21.94 15.38 -32.16
C GLY A 277 -22.67 16.11 -31.02
N HIS A 278 -22.00 16.33 -29.88
CA HIS A 278 -22.54 17.20 -28.83
C HIS A 278 -22.82 18.61 -29.38
N PRO A 279 -23.90 19.31 -28.98
CA PRO A 279 -24.25 20.64 -29.51
C PRO A 279 -23.17 21.73 -29.33
N LEU A 280 -22.22 21.49 -28.44
CA LEU A 280 -21.07 22.38 -28.18
C LEU A 280 -19.80 21.98 -28.95
N GLY A 281 -19.75 20.79 -29.54
CA GLY A 281 -18.60 20.30 -30.31
C GLY A 281 -18.41 21.11 -31.58
N GLY A 282 -17.42 22.02 -31.59
CA GLY A 282 -17.15 22.93 -32.71
C GLY A 282 -17.33 24.41 -32.38
N LYS A 283 -17.86 24.75 -31.19
CA LYS A 283 -17.88 26.15 -30.74
C LYS A 283 -16.46 26.62 -30.40
N ARG A 284 -16.00 27.70 -31.05
CA ARG A 284 -14.67 28.29 -30.81
C ARG A 284 -14.50 28.88 -29.40
N ARG A 285 -15.60 29.34 -28.78
CA ARG A 285 -15.63 29.86 -27.41
C ARG A 285 -16.89 29.36 -26.70
N LEU A 286 -16.70 28.74 -25.54
CA LEU A 286 -17.79 28.27 -24.69
C LEU A 286 -18.21 29.39 -23.74
N SER A 287 -19.47 29.83 -23.83
CA SER A 287 -20.04 30.77 -22.88
C SER A 287 -20.45 30.06 -21.58
N ASP A 288 -20.58 30.80 -20.49
CA ASP A 288 -21.02 30.20 -19.22
C ASP A 288 -22.46 29.69 -19.32
N ALA A 289 -23.31 30.39 -20.07
CA ALA A 289 -24.67 29.95 -20.36
C ALA A 289 -24.69 28.61 -21.12
N ASP A 290 -23.73 28.36 -22.01
CA ASP A 290 -23.59 27.06 -22.66
C ASP A 290 -23.31 25.97 -21.63
N LEU A 291 -22.32 26.18 -20.76
CA LEU A 291 -21.92 25.17 -19.76
C LEU A 291 -23.02 24.87 -18.73
N HIS A 292 -23.89 25.83 -18.41
CA HIS A 292 -24.99 25.65 -17.47
C HIS A 292 -26.22 24.94 -18.06
N ARG A 293 -26.39 25.00 -19.39
CA ARG A 293 -27.54 24.37 -20.07
C ARG A 293 -27.43 22.85 -20.17
N HIS A 294 -26.22 22.32 -20.07
CA HIS A 294 -25.95 20.89 -20.23
C HIS A 294 -25.72 20.21 -18.87
N PRO A 295 -26.19 18.97 -18.69
CA PRO A 295 -25.96 18.22 -17.46
C PRO A 295 -24.49 17.84 -17.30
N TRP A 296 -23.99 17.91 -16.07
CA TRP A 296 -22.64 17.50 -15.72
C TRP A 296 -22.65 16.21 -14.91
N VAL A 297 -21.68 15.34 -15.20
CA VAL A 297 -21.29 14.23 -14.34
C VAL A 297 -19.86 14.45 -13.88
N VAL A 298 -19.62 14.53 -12.58
CA VAL A 298 -18.27 14.69 -12.01
C VAL A 298 -18.13 13.89 -10.71
N PRO A 299 -16.89 13.63 -10.25
CA PRO A 299 -16.66 12.90 -9.01
C PRO A 299 -17.15 13.61 -7.74
N ALA A 300 -17.13 12.86 -6.64
CA ALA A 300 -17.59 13.30 -5.33
C ALA A 300 -16.84 14.51 -4.75
N HIS A 301 -17.51 15.23 -3.85
CA HIS A 301 -16.92 16.38 -3.16
C HIS A 301 -15.59 16.01 -2.45
N GLY A 302 -14.66 16.97 -2.41
CA GLY A 302 -13.36 16.82 -1.76
C GLY A 302 -12.31 16.00 -2.53
N VAL A 303 -12.59 15.56 -3.77
CA VAL A 303 -11.57 14.94 -4.63
C VAL A 303 -10.97 15.95 -5.63
N PRO A 304 -9.70 15.78 -6.06
CA PRO A 304 -9.02 16.79 -6.89
C PRO A 304 -9.74 17.18 -8.18
N MET A 305 -10.43 16.24 -8.84
CA MET A 305 -11.18 16.56 -10.07
C MET A 305 -12.37 17.49 -9.78
N ARG A 306 -13.10 17.24 -8.69
CA ARG A 306 -14.24 18.06 -8.29
C ARG A 306 -13.80 19.47 -7.94
N LEU A 307 -12.69 19.63 -7.23
CA LEU A 307 -12.12 20.95 -6.91
C LEU A 307 -11.73 21.73 -8.17
N ASN A 308 -11.14 21.06 -9.18
CA ASN A 308 -10.82 21.71 -10.46
C ASN A 308 -12.08 22.13 -11.21
N TRP A 309 -13.12 21.30 -11.21
CA TRP A 309 -14.40 21.63 -11.83
C TRP A 309 -15.09 22.82 -11.12
N GLU A 310 -15.10 22.86 -9.78
CA GLU A 310 -15.62 23.99 -9.02
C GLU A 310 -14.81 25.27 -9.29
N ARG A 311 -13.47 25.16 -9.31
CA ARG A 311 -12.56 26.27 -9.64
C ARG A 311 -12.81 26.80 -11.05
N MET A 312 -13.14 25.94 -12.02
CA MET A 312 -13.42 26.34 -13.41
C MET A 312 -14.56 27.35 -13.50
N PHE A 313 -15.63 27.19 -12.71
CA PHE A 313 -16.72 28.17 -12.63
C PHE A 313 -16.35 29.36 -11.75
N GLN A 314 -15.65 29.13 -10.64
CA GLN A 314 -15.24 30.20 -9.73
C GLN A 314 -14.38 31.28 -10.41
N VAL A 315 -13.39 30.87 -11.23
CA VAL A 315 -12.53 31.84 -11.96
C VAL A 315 -13.28 32.64 -13.03
N ARG A 316 -14.49 32.17 -13.41
CA ARG A 316 -15.41 32.85 -14.32
C ARG A 316 -16.42 33.74 -13.58
N GLY A 317 -16.32 33.82 -12.24
CA GLY A 317 -17.29 34.54 -11.41
C GLY A 317 -18.66 33.88 -11.35
N GLN A 318 -18.76 32.58 -11.65
CA GLN A 318 -20.00 31.83 -11.68
C GLN A 318 -20.02 30.76 -10.58
N ALA A 319 -21.22 30.42 -10.11
CA ALA A 319 -21.42 29.20 -9.35
C ALA A 319 -21.41 27.99 -10.29
N PRO A 320 -20.94 26.80 -9.88
CA PRO A 320 -21.09 25.60 -10.68
C PRO A 320 -22.58 25.22 -10.87
N PRO A 321 -22.96 24.61 -12.00
CA PRO A 321 -24.33 24.16 -12.22
C PRO A 321 -24.71 23.04 -11.25
N VAL A 322 -26.01 22.90 -10.97
CA VAL A 322 -26.51 21.84 -10.08
C VAL A 322 -26.21 20.47 -10.69
N LEU A 323 -25.45 19.65 -9.95
CA LEU A 323 -25.12 18.30 -10.38
C LEU A 323 -26.34 17.38 -10.25
N ARG A 324 -26.68 16.72 -11.36
CA ARG A 324 -27.72 15.69 -11.41
C ARG A 324 -27.16 14.31 -11.05
N VAL A 325 -25.90 14.07 -11.37
CA VAL A 325 -25.20 12.81 -11.08
C VAL A 325 -23.80 13.11 -10.55
N GLU A 326 -23.51 12.57 -9.38
CA GLU A 326 -22.18 12.57 -8.79
C GLU A 326 -21.59 11.15 -8.91
N CYS A 327 -20.51 10.99 -9.68
CA CYS A 327 -19.94 9.67 -9.96
C CYS A 327 -18.44 9.73 -10.26
N GLY A 328 -17.66 8.90 -9.57
CA GLY A 328 -16.22 8.73 -9.83
C GLY A 328 -15.86 7.61 -10.80
N SER A 329 -16.86 6.81 -11.25
CA SER A 329 -16.64 5.69 -12.17
C SER A 329 -16.52 6.18 -13.61
N VAL A 330 -15.34 5.99 -14.21
CA VAL A 330 -15.08 6.38 -15.60
C VAL A 330 -16.02 5.66 -16.57
N LEU A 331 -16.39 4.40 -16.30
CA LEU A 331 -17.32 3.65 -17.14
C LEU A 331 -18.74 4.20 -17.12
N ILE A 332 -19.22 4.64 -15.94
CA ILE A 332 -20.55 5.26 -15.82
C ILE A 332 -20.55 6.64 -16.48
N MET A 333 -19.52 7.46 -16.22
CA MET A 333 -19.36 8.76 -16.88
C MET A 333 -19.35 8.63 -18.40
N ARG A 334 -18.60 7.64 -18.91
CA ARG A 334 -18.59 7.27 -20.33
C ARG A 334 -19.97 6.92 -20.83
N GLY A 335 -20.68 6.01 -20.16
CA GLY A 335 -22.04 5.60 -20.57
C GLY A 335 -23.01 6.78 -20.65
N LEU A 336 -23.02 7.64 -19.64
CA LEU A 336 -23.88 8.84 -19.63
C LEU A 336 -23.59 9.76 -20.82
N MET A 337 -22.32 10.04 -21.12
CA MET A 337 -21.96 10.85 -22.28
C MET A 337 -22.41 10.21 -23.60
N LEU A 338 -22.41 8.89 -23.73
CA LEU A 338 -22.87 8.24 -24.96
C LEU A 338 -24.40 8.27 -25.12
N GLU A 339 -25.14 8.30 -24.01
CA GLU A 339 -26.61 8.32 -24.00
C GLU A 339 -27.20 9.74 -24.07
N GLY A 340 -26.39 10.80 -23.93
CA GLY A 340 -26.91 12.16 -23.99
C GLY A 340 -25.85 13.25 -23.95
N ASP A 341 -26.32 14.49 -23.86
CA ASP A 341 -25.46 15.69 -23.91
C ASP A 341 -24.83 16.00 -22.55
N TRP A 342 -24.22 14.99 -21.93
CA TRP A 342 -23.50 15.13 -20.67
C TRP A 342 -22.10 15.69 -20.89
N LEU A 343 -21.69 16.54 -19.96
CA LEU A 343 -20.34 17.07 -19.86
C LEU A 343 -19.63 16.51 -18.63
N THR A 344 -18.30 16.39 -18.72
CA THR A 344 -17.43 16.15 -17.58
C THR A 344 -16.10 16.86 -17.78
N LEU A 345 -15.38 17.05 -16.67
CA LEU A 345 -13.96 17.41 -16.68
C LEU A 345 -13.14 16.12 -16.54
N MET A 346 -12.21 15.86 -17.45
CA MET A 346 -11.32 14.69 -17.37
C MET A 346 -9.98 14.92 -18.08
N SER A 347 -9.05 13.99 -17.90
CA SER A 347 -7.75 14.01 -18.59
C SER A 347 -7.90 13.67 -20.08
N ARG A 348 -7.11 14.32 -20.96
CA ARG A 348 -6.98 13.91 -22.37
C ARG A 348 -6.65 12.43 -22.52
N ASP A 349 -5.77 11.91 -21.66
CA ASP A 349 -5.34 10.51 -21.72
C ASP A 349 -6.46 9.53 -21.36
N GLN A 350 -7.40 9.95 -20.50
CA GLN A 350 -8.48 9.09 -20.00
C GLN A 350 -9.51 8.73 -21.06
N PHE A 351 -9.69 9.55 -22.10
CA PHE A 351 -10.62 9.26 -23.20
C PHE A 351 -9.94 9.14 -24.57
N LEU A 352 -8.61 9.01 -24.62
CA LEU A 352 -7.89 8.89 -25.90
C LEU A 352 -8.45 7.77 -26.78
N LEU A 353 -8.74 6.59 -26.22
CA LEU A 353 -9.33 5.48 -26.95
C LEU A 353 -10.73 5.80 -27.48
N GLU A 354 -11.54 6.53 -26.72
CA GLU A 354 -12.88 6.94 -27.16
C GLU A 354 -12.83 8.05 -28.21
N SER A 355 -11.81 8.93 -28.13
CA SER A 355 -11.52 9.95 -29.13
C SER A 355 -11.08 9.31 -30.45
N GLN A 356 -10.15 8.35 -30.41
CA GLN A 356 -9.72 7.57 -31.58
C GLN A 356 -10.88 6.76 -32.19
N ALA A 357 -11.77 6.24 -31.35
CA ALA A 357 -12.97 5.53 -31.80
C ALA A 357 -14.11 6.45 -32.27
N GLY A 358 -13.93 7.78 -32.25
CA GLY A 358 -14.94 8.74 -32.68
C GLY A 358 -16.22 8.74 -31.82
N ARG A 359 -16.12 8.36 -30.54
CA ARG A 359 -17.27 8.29 -29.62
C ARG A 359 -17.37 9.48 -28.69
N LEU A 360 -16.23 9.91 -28.13
CA LEU A 360 -16.12 11.09 -27.27
C LEU A 360 -15.19 12.11 -27.90
N MET A 361 -15.37 13.38 -27.61
CA MET A 361 -14.51 14.46 -28.09
C MET A 361 -14.27 15.51 -27.00
N GLU A 362 -13.18 16.25 -27.16
CA GLU A 362 -12.97 17.49 -26.41
C GLU A 362 -13.97 18.54 -26.89
N ILE A 363 -14.76 19.04 -25.94
CA ILE A 363 -15.73 20.12 -26.15
C ILE A 363 -15.04 21.48 -26.01
N GLY A 364 -14.07 21.58 -25.11
CA GLY A 364 -13.22 22.75 -25.00
C GLY A 364 -12.33 22.75 -23.76
N SER A 365 -11.61 23.85 -23.59
CA SER A 365 -10.67 24.03 -22.48
C SER A 365 -11.36 24.66 -21.26
N PRO A 366 -11.12 24.14 -20.04
CA PRO A 366 -11.46 24.82 -18.80
C PRO A 366 -10.63 26.10 -18.55
N GLY A 367 -9.48 26.26 -19.22
CA GLY A 367 -8.52 27.36 -19.09
C GLY A 367 -7.07 26.83 -19.01
N ALA A 368 -6.07 27.71 -19.12
CA ALA A 368 -4.65 27.34 -19.14
C ALA A 368 -4.13 26.73 -17.82
N ASP A 369 -4.68 27.13 -16.67
CA ASP A 369 -4.22 26.71 -15.33
C ASP A 369 -4.92 25.45 -14.79
N PHE A 370 -5.61 24.70 -15.66
CA PHE A 370 -6.42 23.54 -15.28
C PHE A 370 -5.70 22.24 -15.61
N TRP A 371 -4.67 21.99 -14.83
CA TRP A 371 -3.92 20.74 -14.83
C TRP A 371 -3.81 20.21 -13.40
N ARG A 372 -3.35 18.98 -13.26
CA ARG A 372 -3.01 18.40 -11.95
C ARG A 372 -1.72 17.62 -12.04
N ARG A 373 -0.90 17.69 -11.00
CA ARG A 373 0.25 16.80 -10.86
C ARG A 373 -0.24 15.39 -10.52
N ILE A 374 0.15 14.39 -11.30
CA ILE A 374 0.08 12.98 -10.90
C ILE A 374 1.31 12.66 -10.09
N ALA A 375 1.15 11.93 -8.99
CA ALA A 375 2.21 11.61 -8.06
C ALA A 375 2.20 10.14 -7.68
N MET A 376 3.38 9.65 -7.31
CA MET A 376 3.58 8.42 -6.58
C MET A 376 3.64 8.73 -5.09
N THR A 377 2.83 8.03 -4.29
CA THR A 377 2.81 8.15 -2.83
C THR A 377 3.37 6.87 -2.22
N ARG A 378 4.27 7.01 -1.24
CA ARG A 378 4.89 5.90 -0.49
C ARG A 378 4.98 6.24 0.99
N ARG A 379 5.14 5.24 1.86
CA ARG A 379 5.47 5.48 3.27
C ARG A 379 6.87 6.11 3.37
N ILE A 380 7.05 7.06 4.28
CA ILE A 380 8.35 7.73 4.49
C ILE A 380 9.45 6.72 4.85
N ASP A 381 9.08 5.71 5.63
CA ASP A 381 9.99 4.67 6.08
C ASP A 381 10.06 3.45 5.15
N TRP A 382 9.34 3.44 4.01
CA TRP A 382 9.42 2.31 3.08
C TRP A 382 10.84 2.21 2.50
N ARG A 383 11.43 1.01 2.59
CA ARG A 383 12.62 0.66 1.79
C ARG A 383 12.20 -0.35 0.73
N PRO A 384 12.26 0.02 -0.55
CA PRO A 384 11.93 -0.92 -1.62
C PRO A 384 12.92 -2.09 -1.64
N THR A 385 12.46 -3.26 -2.08
CA THR A 385 13.36 -4.35 -2.51
C THR A 385 14.08 -3.97 -3.82
N ALA A 386 15.01 -4.79 -4.29
CA ALA A 386 15.65 -4.59 -5.59
C ALA A 386 14.61 -4.52 -6.73
N LEU A 387 13.68 -5.48 -6.77
CA LEU A 387 12.59 -5.53 -7.76
C LEU A 387 11.67 -4.30 -7.68
N GLN A 388 11.30 -3.87 -6.47
CA GLN A 388 10.49 -2.67 -6.27
C GLN A 388 11.23 -1.40 -6.69
N SER A 389 12.55 -1.35 -6.49
CA SER A 389 13.38 -0.20 -6.92
C SER A 389 13.44 -0.11 -8.44
N GLN A 390 13.59 -1.25 -9.14
CA GLN A 390 13.53 -1.33 -10.60
C GLN A 390 12.17 -0.86 -11.12
N PHE A 391 11.07 -1.29 -10.48
CA PHE A 391 9.73 -0.81 -10.82
C PHE A 391 9.58 0.70 -10.65
N VAL A 392 10.05 1.26 -9.54
CA VAL A 392 10.00 2.72 -9.29
C VAL A 392 10.81 3.47 -10.34
N ALA A 393 12.02 3.00 -10.67
CA ALA A 393 12.88 3.63 -11.68
C ALA A 393 12.22 3.62 -13.07
N LEU A 394 11.63 2.49 -13.47
CA LEU A 394 10.89 2.39 -14.73
C LEU A 394 9.67 3.33 -14.74
N LEU A 395 8.91 3.35 -13.64
CA LEU A 395 7.76 4.22 -13.47
C LEU A 395 8.15 5.71 -13.61
N GLN A 396 9.27 6.13 -13.03
CA GLN A 396 9.81 7.48 -13.17
C GLN A 396 10.31 7.75 -14.60
N SER A 397 10.97 6.79 -15.24
CA SER A 397 11.43 6.89 -16.63
C SER A 397 10.27 7.09 -17.61
N VAL A 398 9.21 6.29 -17.50
CA VAL A 398 8.01 6.42 -18.34
C VAL A 398 7.29 7.75 -18.05
N ALA A 399 7.31 8.24 -16.81
CA ALA A 399 6.73 9.52 -16.47
C ALA A 399 7.49 10.69 -17.12
N ALA A 400 8.82 10.64 -17.12
CA ALA A 400 9.68 11.66 -17.72
C ALA A 400 9.51 11.77 -19.25
N GLN A 401 9.03 10.71 -19.90
CA GLN A 401 8.74 10.70 -21.33
C GLN A 401 7.39 11.35 -21.69
N LYS A 402 6.53 11.63 -20.71
CA LYS A 402 5.29 12.36 -20.97
C LYS A 402 5.61 13.83 -21.20
N ALA A 403 5.02 14.39 -22.25
CA ALA A 403 5.21 15.80 -22.56
C ALA A 403 4.75 16.68 -21.38
N PRO A 404 5.50 17.73 -21.02
CA PRO A 404 5.07 18.68 -20.00
C PRO A 404 3.79 19.39 -20.46
N VAL A 405 2.86 19.60 -19.52
CA VAL A 405 1.71 20.48 -19.73
C VAL A 405 2.26 21.91 -19.72
N ARG A 406 2.05 22.66 -20.82
CA ARG A 406 2.55 24.02 -21.00
C ARG A 406 1.52 25.06 -20.58
#